data_AF-A0A9D1IMY5-F1
#
_entry.id   AF-A0A9D1IMY5-F1
#
_cell.length_a   1.000
_cell.length_b   1.000
_cell.length_c   1.000
_cell.angle_alpha   90.00
_cell.angle_beta   90.00
_cell.angle_gamma   90.00
#
_symmetry.space_group_name_H-M   'P 1'
#
loop_
_entity.id
_entity.type
_entity.pdbx_description
1 polymer ?
#
loop_
_entity_poly.entity_id
_entity_poly.type
_entity_poly.pdbx_seq_one_letter_code
_entity_poly.pdbx_strand_id
1 'polypeptide(L)'
;MKMEEKNINEKLIIYKYESDTDNKKYKKQDIYNKILKRQNRNASIFSIGIFLYAFSITWLFITIDYFEEKEQNWLWLLSTLIIALVATGLMIFCSKTKPKEGIIKFKYKNEKFFYIALIFISFGVFITFLGIDINTLVTIGLILTDIGIALYIYHNKTKGTKKIGLLKKIIIILIALIISVVLGSLLNYKINQNNDYLNEYSKSAMVIYNEIDRPTLVAKSDNTWYIFTNKYGTNHYELSVSNKPENLNIVYEIDDVGIWNLYANDNYAAWVEVAEDKVTYAYYDKEENQPYELITLDYSIQKPQITNLGLYKDKIYYEVIDYENNNFQIMEYNISSAENKILYSIDDMLEMDLKYNTLNIEDNNLLATACLNGRLSIIHLDLDKTNYNPKVISTNEYNATAFSASYDDEKYALYYTSNKSDKLAIFNKNGSREKIVYKFKSNNYALYDKIKLKDNKLYWIDIKLTNNKTATDNFNLMIYDLKTKNTQKINKIFEFDVNDKTIYALGYYQDNPENVRLYEVYN
;
A
#
# COMPACT_ATOMS: atom_id res chain seq x y z
N MET A 1 -71.07 32.11 -6.20
CA MET A 1 -71.06 30.88 -7.02
C MET A 1 -69.68 30.22 -6.97
N LYS A 2 -69.41 29.37 -5.96
CA LYS A 2 -68.17 28.57 -5.83
C LYS A 2 -68.32 27.37 -4.89
N MET A 3 -69.56 26.93 -4.63
CA MET A 3 -69.87 25.88 -3.65
C MET A 3 -70.47 24.61 -4.28
N GLU A 4 -70.63 24.53 -5.60
CA GLU A 4 -71.29 23.37 -6.25
C GLU A 4 -70.31 22.33 -6.84
N GLU A 5 -69.12 22.70 -7.30
CA GLU A 5 -68.17 21.72 -7.89
C GLU A 5 -67.63 20.69 -6.90
N LYS A 6 -67.49 21.04 -5.61
CA LYS A 6 -66.97 20.12 -4.59
C LYS A 6 -67.98 19.02 -4.24
N ASN A 7 -69.26 19.35 -4.31
CA ASN A 7 -70.36 18.46 -3.95
C ASN A 7 -70.67 17.44 -5.07
N ILE A 8 -70.42 17.79 -6.33
CA ILE A 8 -70.63 16.92 -7.49
C ILE A 8 -69.60 15.78 -7.55
N ASN A 9 -68.31 16.08 -7.30
CA ASN A 9 -67.26 15.05 -7.28
C ASN A 9 -67.38 14.11 -6.06
N GLU A 10 -67.80 14.61 -4.90
CA GLU A 10 -68.07 13.75 -3.75
C GLU A 10 -69.32 12.87 -3.94
N LYS A 11 -70.36 13.37 -4.64
CA LYS A 11 -71.54 12.56 -5.01
C LYS A 11 -71.22 11.47 -6.04
N LEU A 12 -70.36 11.74 -7.02
CA LEU A 12 -69.99 10.76 -8.05
C LEU A 12 -69.21 9.56 -7.48
N ILE A 13 -68.40 9.79 -6.43
CA ILE A 13 -67.62 8.72 -5.77
C ILE A 13 -68.52 7.76 -4.97
N ILE A 14 -69.67 8.23 -4.49
CA ILE A 14 -70.59 7.44 -3.66
C ILE A 14 -71.50 6.57 -4.54
N TYR A 15 -71.99 7.11 -5.66
CA TYR A 15 -72.96 6.43 -6.53
C TYR A 15 -72.43 5.12 -7.16
N LYS A 16 -71.12 5.01 -7.35
CA LYS A 16 -70.50 3.83 -7.98
C LYS A 16 -70.17 2.71 -6.99
N TYR A 17 -70.24 2.98 -5.68
CA TYR A 17 -69.94 2.00 -4.63
C TYR A 17 -71.21 1.36 -4.06
N GLU A 18 -72.36 2.05 -4.12
CA GLU A 18 -73.66 1.48 -3.72
C GLU A 18 -74.20 0.47 -4.74
N SER A 19 -73.78 0.51 -6.01
CA SER A 19 -74.27 -0.41 -7.05
C SER A 19 -73.55 -1.77 -7.09
N ASP A 20 -72.39 -1.92 -6.45
CA ASP A 20 -71.50 -3.10 -6.61
C ASP A 20 -71.41 -4.00 -5.37
N THR A 21 -72.14 -3.71 -4.30
CA THR A 21 -72.14 -4.57 -3.10
C THR A 21 -73.55 -4.88 -2.62
N ASP A 22 -73.95 -6.13 -2.84
CA ASP A 22 -75.06 -6.76 -2.13
C ASP A 22 -74.90 -6.54 -0.61
N ASN A 23 -75.87 -5.82 -0.04
CA ASN A 23 -76.36 -5.97 1.33
C ASN A 23 -75.37 -5.85 2.51
N LYS A 24 -74.38 -4.96 2.47
CA LYS A 24 -73.72 -4.48 3.71
C LYS A 24 -73.59 -2.96 3.76
N LYS A 25 -74.34 -2.38 4.71
CA LYS A 25 -74.41 -0.95 5.04
C LYS A 25 -73.09 -0.47 5.69
N TYR A 26 -72.04 -0.26 4.89
CA TYR A 26 -70.81 0.39 5.36
C TYR A 26 -71.06 1.90 5.51
N LYS A 27 -70.66 2.50 6.65
CA LYS A 27 -70.72 3.97 6.79
C LYS A 27 -69.74 4.59 5.79
N LYS A 28 -70.14 5.66 5.11
CA LYS A 28 -69.33 6.42 4.11
C LYS A 28 -67.90 6.73 4.57
N GLN A 29 -67.72 6.99 5.86
CA GLN A 29 -66.43 7.22 6.50
C GLN A 29 -65.50 6.00 6.47
N ASP A 30 -66.05 4.79 6.56
CA ASP A 30 -65.28 3.54 6.61
C ASP A 30 -64.74 3.15 5.23
N ILE A 31 -65.50 3.43 4.17
CA ILE A 31 -65.06 3.21 2.77
C ILE A 31 -63.92 4.18 2.45
N TYR A 32 -64.07 5.46 2.81
CA TYR A 32 -63.01 6.47 2.66
C TYR A 32 -61.73 6.07 3.41
N ASN A 33 -61.85 5.65 4.67
CA ASN A 33 -60.73 5.21 5.48
C ASN A 33 -60.05 3.96 4.92
N LYS A 34 -60.82 3.01 4.35
CA LYS A 34 -60.26 1.82 3.68
C LYS A 34 -59.47 2.17 2.42
N ILE A 35 -59.97 3.07 1.58
CA ILE A 35 -59.27 3.54 0.38
C ILE A 35 -57.98 4.27 0.77
N LEU A 36 -58.05 5.17 1.76
CA LEU A 36 -56.91 5.93 2.25
C LEU A 36 -55.81 5.01 2.83
N LYS A 37 -56.19 4.01 3.61
CA LYS A 37 -55.27 3.01 4.18
C LYS A 37 -54.57 2.20 3.09
N ARG A 38 -55.28 1.82 2.02
CA ARG A 38 -54.70 1.12 0.86
C ARG A 38 -53.72 2.00 0.07
N GLN A 39 -54.04 3.28 -0.13
CA GLN A 39 -53.16 4.23 -0.82
C GLN A 39 -51.88 4.52 -0.05
N ASN A 40 -51.97 4.76 1.28
CA ASN A 40 -50.80 4.96 2.14
C ASN A 40 -49.90 3.71 2.15
N ARG A 41 -50.50 2.51 2.12
CA ARG A 41 -49.75 1.26 2.01
C ARG A 41 -49.00 1.17 0.68
N ASN A 42 -49.65 1.43 -0.46
CA ASN A 42 -49.01 1.35 -1.77
C ASN A 42 -47.92 2.42 -1.95
N ALA A 43 -48.12 3.64 -1.44
CA ALA A 43 -47.10 4.69 -1.46
C ALA A 43 -45.87 4.33 -0.60
N SER A 44 -46.10 3.69 0.55
CA SER A 44 -45.00 3.22 1.41
C SER A 44 -44.23 2.07 0.75
N ILE A 45 -44.93 1.12 0.13
CA ILE A 45 -44.31 0.02 -0.64
C ILE A 45 -43.47 0.58 -1.80
N PHE A 46 -43.99 1.57 -2.53
CA PHE A 46 -43.26 2.22 -3.62
C PHE A 46 -42.01 2.96 -3.12
N SER A 47 -42.11 3.67 -1.98
CA SER A 47 -40.98 4.39 -1.38
C SER A 47 -39.89 3.43 -0.89
N ILE A 48 -40.27 2.31 -0.27
CA ILE A 48 -39.35 1.22 0.11
C ILE A 48 -38.70 0.61 -1.14
N GLY A 49 -39.46 0.41 -2.22
CA GLY A 49 -38.95 -0.08 -3.49
C GLY A 49 -37.89 0.85 -4.10
N ILE A 50 -38.14 2.16 -4.12
CA ILE A 50 -37.16 3.15 -4.61
C ILE A 50 -35.90 3.17 -3.74
N PHE A 51 -36.06 3.14 -2.42
CA PHE A 51 -34.92 3.11 -1.49
C PHE A 51 -34.02 1.89 -1.74
N LEU A 52 -34.62 0.69 -1.81
CA LEU A 52 -33.87 -0.55 -2.07
C LEU A 52 -33.21 -0.53 -3.46
N TYR A 53 -33.88 0.03 -4.46
CA TYR A 53 -33.33 0.15 -5.81
C TYR A 53 -32.11 1.09 -5.85
N ALA A 54 -32.22 2.28 -5.27
CA ALA A 54 -31.13 3.24 -5.19
C ALA A 54 -29.95 2.72 -4.36
N PHE A 55 -30.23 2.03 -3.26
CA PHE A 55 -29.23 1.37 -2.43
C PHE A 55 -28.46 0.29 -3.20
N SER A 56 -29.16 -0.60 -3.91
CA SER A 56 -28.52 -1.66 -4.70
C SER A 56 -27.64 -1.14 -5.82
N ILE A 57 -28.07 -0.10 -6.53
CA ILE A 57 -27.27 0.53 -7.60
C ILE A 57 -26.01 1.18 -7.02
N THR A 58 -26.17 1.95 -5.94
CA THR A 58 -25.06 2.63 -5.28
C THR A 58 -24.04 1.62 -4.74
N TRP A 59 -24.52 0.53 -4.13
CA TRP A 59 -23.67 -0.54 -3.65
C TRP A 59 -22.91 -1.25 -4.78
N LEU A 60 -23.57 -1.55 -5.91
CA LEU A 60 -22.91 -2.13 -7.08
C LEU A 60 -21.80 -1.21 -7.60
N PHE A 61 -22.04 0.09 -7.74
CA PHE A 61 -21.01 1.03 -8.22
C PHE A 61 -19.82 1.19 -7.26
N ILE A 62 -20.05 1.22 -5.95
CA ILE A 62 -18.97 1.31 -4.94
C ILE A 62 -18.13 0.02 -4.91
N THR A 63 -18.75 -1.12 -5.22
CA THR A 63 -18.07 -2.41 -5.09
C THR A 63 -17.45 -2.91 -6.40
N ILE A 64 -17.74 -2.29 -7.55
CA ILE A 64 -17.11 -2.66 -8.84
C ILE A 64 -15.59 -2.56 -8.75
N ASP A 65 -15.05 -1.43 -8.28
CA ASP A 65 -13.60 -1.25 -8.11
C ASP A 65 -13.02 -2.20 -7.03
N TYR A 66 -13.81 -2.50 -5.99
CA TYR A 66 -13.42 -3.41 -4.91
C TYR A 66 -13.39 -4.89 -5.34
N PHE A 67 -14.16 -5.28 -6.35
CA PHE A 67 -14.22 -6.64 -6.87
C PHE A 67 -13.20 -6.93 -7.98
N GLU A 68 -12.62 -5.90 -8.62
CA GLU A 68 -11.54 -6.06 -9.61
C GLU A 68 -10.18 -6.40 -8.95
N GLU A 69 -9.96 -6.04 -7.68
CA GLU A 69 -8.64 -6.16 -7.04
C GLU A 69 -8.47 -7.31 -6.02
N LYS A 70 -9.53 -8.01 -5.57
CA LYS A 70 -9.39 -9.08 -4.54
C LYS A 70 -10.28 -10.30 -4.75
N GLU A 71 -9.74 -11.45 -4.34
CA GLU A 71 -10.38 -12.77 -4.41
C GLU A 71 -11.86 -12.77 -3.98
N GLN A 72 -12.63 -13.44 -4.83
CA GLN A 72 -14.06 -13.28 -5.05
C GLN A 72 -14.91 -13.74 -3.87
N ASN A 73 -15.88 -12.92 -3.48
CA ASN A 73 -16.99 -13.36 -2.63
C ASN A 73 -18.33 -13.08 -3.33
N TRP A 74 -18.61 -13.88 -4.37
CA TRP A 74 -19.81 -13.83 -5.24
C TRP A 74 -21.14 -13.78 -4.48
N LEU A 75 -21.16 -14.24 -3.22
CA LEU A 75 -22.31 -14.18 -2.32
C LEU A 75 -22.83 -12.74 -2.14
N TRP A 76 -21.94 -11.75 -2.09
CA TRP A 76 -22.31 -10.34 -1.91
C TRP A 76 -22.94 -9.74 -3.17
N LEU A 77 -22.38 -10.06 -4.34
CA LEU A 77 -22.91 -9.63 -5.63
C LEU A 77 -24.28 -10.28 -5.90
N LEU A 78 -24.42 -11.56 -5.57
CA LEU A 78 -25.69 -12.30 -5.62
C LEU A 78 -26.74 -11.70 -4.67
N SER A 79 -26.37 -11.36 -3.43
CA SER A 79 -27.29 -10.75 -2.47
C SER A 79 -27.80 -9.37 -2.93
N THR A 80 -26.93 -8.57 -3.58
CA THR A 80 -27.30 -7.25 -4.10
C THR A 80 -28.24 -7.35 -5.30
N LEU A 81 -28.01 -8.33 -6.18
CA LEU A 81 -28.90 -8.65 -7.30
C LEU A 81 -30.29 -9.08 -6.83
N ILE A 82 -30.37 -9.89 -5.76
CA ILE A 82 -31.65 -10.32 -5.16
C ILE A 82 -32.41 -9.11 -4.62
N ILE A 83 -31.74 -8.17 -3.92
CA ILE A 83 -32.37 -6.95 -3.40
C ILE A 83 -32.89 -6.07 -4.55
N ALA A 84 -32.12 -5.92 -5.64
CA ALA A 84 -32.54 -5.16 -6.82
C ALA A 84 -33.77 -5.78 -7.51
N LEU A 85 -33.85 -7.10 -7.59
CA LEU A 85 -35.01 -7.82 -8.14
C LEU A 85 -36.25 -7.65 -7.27
N VAL A 86 -36.10 -7.73 -5.94
CA VAL A 86 -37.20 -7.45 -4.98
C VAL A 86 -37.70 -6.02 -5.13
N ALA A 87 -36.79 -5.04 -5.20
CA ALA A 87 -37.12 -3.64 -5.39
C ALA A 87 -37.91 -3.40 -6.69
N THR A 88 -37.46 -4.00 -7.78
CA THR A 88 -38.12 -3.93 -9.09
C THR A 88 -39.51 -4.59 -9.06
N GLY A 89 -39.63 -5.74 -8.38
CA GLY A 89 -40.91 -6.42 -8.17
C GLY A 89 -41.92 -5.58 -7.38
N LEU A 90 -41.47 -4.88 -6.33
CA LEU A 90 -42.31 -3.96 -5.54
C LEU A 90 -42.78 -2.76 -6.38
N MET A 91 -41.92 -2.21 -7.24
CA MET A 91 -42.27 -1.13 -8.16
C MET A 91 -43.29 -1.59 -9.22
N ILE A 92 -43.09 -2.77 -9.83
CA ILE A 92 -44.04 -3.36 -10.80
C ILE A 92 -45.38 -3.70 -10.14
N PHE A 93 -45.37 -4.22 -8.92
CA PHE A 93 -46.59 -4.47 -8.15
C PHE A 93 -47.39 -3.18 -7.93
N CYS A 94 -46.73 -2.08 -7.59
CA CYS A 94 -47.37 -0.78 -7.43
C CYS A 94 -47.91 -0.20 -8.74
N SER A 95 -47.24 -0.44 -9.88
CA SER A 95 -47.69 0.06 -11.19
C SER A 95 -48.84 -0.78 -11.79
N LYS A 96 -48.85 -2.10 -11.55
CA LYS A 96 -49.90 -3.02 -12.04
C LYS A 96 -51.13 -3.10 -11.16
N THR A 97 -51.05 -2.68 -9.89
CA THR A 97 -52.23 -2.58 -9.02
C THR A 97 -53.07 -1.34 -9.38
N LYS A 98 -53.70 -1.36 -10.56
CA LYS A 98 -54.82 -0.45 -10.84
C LYS A 98 -55.90 -0.72 -9.78
N PRO A 99 -56.44 0.31 -9.11
CA PRO A 99 -57.62 0.11 -8.28
C PRO A 99 -58.72 -0.47 -9.17
N LYS A 100 -59.25 -1.65 -8.82
CA LYS A 100 -60.42 -2.25 -9.49
C LYS A 100 -61.68 -1.37 -9.38
N GLU A 101 -61.62 -0.32 -8.55
CA GLU A 101 -62.68 0.65 -8.32
C GLU A 101 -62.53 1.78 -9.36
N GLY A 102 -63.35 1.70 -10.40
CA GLY A 102 -63.16 2.45 -11.64
C GLY A 102 -63.13 3.98 -11.48
N ILE A 103 -62.11 4.59 -12.09
CA ILE A 103 -62.04 6.01 -12.47
C ILE A 103 -62.38 6.97 -11.33
N ILE A 104 -61.44 7.17 -10.42
CA ILE A 104 -61.38 8.42 -9.66
C ILE A 104 -60.07 9.13 -10.02
N LYS A 105 -60.14 10.05 -10.99
CA LYS A 105 -59.10 11.06 -11.21
C LYS A 105 -59.19 12.07 -10.07
N PHE A 106 -58.49 11.83 -8.96
CA PHE A 106 -58.24 12.88 -7.99
C PHE A 106 -57.19 13.83 -8.56
N LYS A 107 -57.62 15.05 -8.88
CA LYS A 107 -56.76 16.16 -9.27
C LYS A 107 -56.02 16.64 -8.00
N TYR A 108 -54.91 16.00 -7.64
CA TYR A 108 -54.05 16.51 -6.58
C TYR A 108 -53.52 17.87 -7.02
N LYS A 109 -53.89 18.93 -6.29
CA LYS A 109 -53.54 20.31 -6.67
C LYS A 109 -52.02 20.54 -6.77
N ASN A 110 -51.20 19.64 -6.21
CA ASN A 110 -49.73 19.67 -6.24
C ASN A 110 -49.07 18.33 -6.68
N GLU A 111 -49.78 17.34 -7.25
CA GLU A 111 -49.12 16.11 -7.77
C GLU A 111 -48.11 16.45 -8.84
N LYS A 112 -48.47 17.38 -9.74
CA LYS A 112 -47.55 17.86 -10.77
C LYS A 112 -46.27 18.40 -10.14
N PHE A 113 -46.34 19.11 -9.01
CA PHE A 113 -45.16 19.64 -8.34
C PHE A 113 -44.30 18.54 -7.71
N PHE A 114 -44.91 17.49 -7.15
CA PHE A 114 -44.17 16.34 -6.60
C PHE A 114 -43.48 15.54 -7.71
N TYR A 115 -44.16 15.26 -8.82
CA TYR A 115 -43.56 14.57 -9.97
C TYR A 115 -42.53 15.45 -10.69
N ILE A 116 -42.76 16.75 -10.81
CA ILE A 116 -41.79 17.71 -11.34
C ILE A 116 -40.57 17.77 -10.42
N ALA A 117 -40.73 17.82 -9.10
CA ALA A 117 -39.61 17.79 -8.15
C ALA A 117 -38.83 16.48 -8.24
N LEU A 118 -39.50 15.33 -8.37
CA LEU A 118 -38.83 14.03 -8.56
C LEU A 118 -38.01 14.00 -9.87
N ILE A 119 -38.59 14.52 -10.96
CA ILE A 119 -37.91 14.61 -12.27
C ILE A 119 -36.72 15.58 -12.20
N PHE A 120 -36.88 16.76 -11.58
CA PHE A 120 -35.79 17.73 -11.41
C PHE A 120 -34.72 17.25 -10.42
N ILE A 121 -35.04 16.41 -9.45
CA ILE A 121 -34.06 15.76 -8.58
C ILE A 121 -33.24 14.75 -9.40
N SER A 122 -33.88 13.93 -10.23
CA SER A 122 -33.17 13.02 -11.14
C SER A 122 -32.36 13.75 -12.21
N PHE A 123 -32.87 14.88 -12.74
CA PHE A 123 -32.18 15.70 -13.74
C PHE A 123 -31.05 16.53 -13.11
N GLY A 124 -31.21 16.97 -11.87
CA GLY A 124 -30.16 17.61 -11.08
C GLY A 124 -29.02 16.64 -10.80
N VAL A 125 -29.34 15.40 -10.39
CA VAL A 125 -28.38 14.29 -10.26
C VAL A 125 -27.66 14.01 -11.60
N PHE A 126 -28.38 14.00 -12.73
CA PHE A 126 -27.83 13.77 -14.07
C PHE A 126 -26.96 14.93 -14.61
N ILE A 127 -27.27 16.20 -14.28
CA ILE A 127 -26.42 17.35 -14.66
C ILE A 127 -25.15 17.40 -13.79
N THR A 128 -25.23 17.00 -12.52
CA THR A 128 -24.04 16.85 -11.65
C THR A 128 -23.17 15.63 -11.96
N PHE A 129 -23.64 14.71 -12.83
CA PHE A 129 -22.89 13.54 -13.32
C PHE A 129 -21.69 13.92 -14.22
N LEU A 130 -21.57 15.20 -14.63
CA LEU A 130 -20.56 15.67 -15.58
C LEU A 130 -19.27 16.24 -14.96
N GLY A 131 -18.96 15.98 -13.68
CA GLY A 131 -17.63 16.35 -13.16
C GLY A 131 -17.42 16.41 -11.65
N ILE A 132 -18.13 15.61 -10.84
CA ILE A 132 -17.97 15.60 -9.38
C ILE A 132 -17.70 14.17 -8.88
N ASP A 133 -16.78 14.03 -7.92
CA ASP A 133 -16.36 12.76 -7.30
C ASP A 133 -17.53 11.96 -6.69
N ILE A 134 -17.49 10.64 -6.86
CA ILE A 134 -18.50 9.62 -6.51
C ILE A 134 -18.95 9.72 -5.05
N ASN A 135 -18.05 10.08 -4.11
CA ASN A 135 -18.37 10.15 -2.69
C ASN A 135 -19.23 11.36 -2.30
N THR A 136 -19.08 12.47 -3.03
CA THR A 136 -19.94 13.66 -2.91
C THR A 136 -21.35 13.35 -3.42
N LEU A 137 -21.43 12.47 -4.43
CA LEU A 137 -22.65 12.00 -5.08
C LEU A 137 -23.50 11.13 -4.13
N VAL A 138 -22.88 10.20 -3.40
CA VAL A 138 -23.54 9.36 -2.38
C VAL A 138 -24.10 10.22 -1.24
N THR A 139 -23.33 11.23 -0.82
CA THR A 139 -23.73 12.15 0.26
C THR A 139 -24.96 12.97 -0.15
N ILE A 140 -24.98 13.54 -1.36
CA ILE A 140 -26.13 14.28 -1.89
C ILE A 140 -27.36 13.38 -2.08
N GLY A 141 -27.15 12.13 -2.53
CA GLY A 141 -28.23 11.14 -2.68
C GLY A 141 -28.91 10.78 -1.36
N LEU A 142 -28.13 10.57 -0.30
CA LEU A 142 -28.67 10.32 1.04
C LEU A 142 -29.41 11.55 1.61
N ILE A 143 -28.86 12.75 1.41
CA ILE A 143 -29.49 14.03 1.81
C ILE A 143 -30.87 14.21 1.18
N LEU A 144 -31.00 13.97 -0.12
CA LEU A 144 -32.27 14.15 -0.83
C LEU A 144 -33.31 13.10 -0.43
N THR A 145 -32.85 11.89 -0.09
CA THR A 145 -33.70 10.79 0.37
C THR A 145 -34.26 11.05 1.77
N ASP A 146 -33.43 11.53 2.70
CA ASP A 146 -33.85 11.89 4.06
C ASP A 146 -34.82 13.08 4.07
N ILE A 147 -34.58 14.07 3.22
CA ILE A 147 -35.52 15.19 3.01
C ILE A 147 -36.86 14.69 2.46
N GLY A 148 -36.84 13.75 1.51
CA GLY A 148 -38.04 13.13 0.94
C GLY A 148 -38.86 12.37 1.99
N ILE A 149 -38.18 11.56 2.82
CA ILE A 149 -38.81 10.78 3.90
C ILE A 149 -39.37 11.71 4.99
N ALA A 150 -38.63 12.75 5.38
CA ALA A 150 -39.06 13.72 6.39
C ALA A 150 -40.31 14.49 5.92
N LEU A 151 -40.34 14.95 4.66
CA LEU A 151 -41.50 15.62 4.07
C LEU A 151 -42.72 14.69 3.96
N TYR A 152 -42.50 13.41 3.65
CA TYR A 152 -43.54 12.39 3.53
C TYR A 152 -44.18 12.02 4.88
N ILE A 153 -43.36 11.69 5.90
CA ILE A 153 -43.82 11.34 7.25
C ILE A 153 -44.63 12.51 7.84
N TYR A 154 -44.18 13.73 7.60
CA TYR A 154 -44.81 14.93 8.12
C TYR A 154 -46.12 15.30 7.40
N HIS A 155 -46.18 15.16 6.06
CA HIS A 155 -47.42 15.39 5.29
C HIS A 155 -48.52 14.40 5.69
N ASN A 156 -48.16 13.14 5.96
CA ASN A 156 -49.13 12.11 6.37
C ASN A 156 -49.60 12.25 7.82
N LYS A 157 -48.77 12.77 8.74
CA LYS A 157 -49.19 13.04 10.14
C LYS A 157 -50.08 14.28 10.29
N THR A 158 -50.16 15.18 9.30
CA THR A 158 -50.82 16.49 9.43
C THR A 158 -52.14 16.63 8.67
N LYS A 159 -52.83 15.52 8.35
CA LYS A 159 -54.19 15.58 7.80
C LYS A 159 -55.19 16.15 8.82
N GLY A 160 -55.33 17.48 8.78
CA GLY A 160 -56.41 18.24 9.41
C GLY A 160 -55.95 19.10 10.58
N THR A 161 -55.45 20.32 10.32
CA THR A 161 -55.90 21.61 10.93
C THR A 161 -54.83 22.70 11.08
N LYS A 162 -53.51 22.47 10.91
CA LYS A 162 -52.52 23.57 11.01
C LYS A 162 -51.64 23.70 9.77
N LYS A 163 -51.82 24.80 9.03
CA LYS A 163 -50.87 25.27 8.00
C LYS A 163 -49.54 25.57 8.68
N ILE A 164 -48.47 24.95 8.21
CA ILE A 164 -47.11 25.29 8.64
C ILE A 164 -46.73 26.58 7.93
N GLY A 165 -46.39 27.61 8.72
CA GLY A 165 -45.82 28.84 8.19
C GLY A 165 -44.51 28.57 7.47
N LEU A 166 -44.29 29.27 6.35
CA LEU A 166 -43.11 29.17 5.49
C LEU A 166 -41.79 29.09 6.28
N LEU A 167 -41.70 29.87 7.37
CA LEU A 167 -40.55 29.95 8.27
C LEU A 167 -40.10 28.60 8.84
N LYS A 168 -41.02 27.74 9.28
CA LYS A 168 -40.65 26.44 9.90
C LYS A 168 -40.14 25.44 8.86
N LYS A 169 -40.58 25.55 7.60
CA LYS A 169 -40.05 24.75 6.50
C LYS A 169 -38.62 25.17 6.15
N ILE A 170 -38.38 26.49 6.13
CA ILE A 170 -37.06 27.06 5.89
C ILE A 170 -36.07 26.63 6.99
N ILE A 171 -36.48 26.63 8.26
CA ILE A 171 -35.64 26.22 9.40
C ILE A 171 -35.20 24.75 9.31
N ILE A 172 -36.12 23.84 8.96
CA ILE A 172 -35.79 22.40 8.83
C ILE A 172 -34.80 22.18 7.67
N ILE A 173 -34.98 22.88 6.55
CA ILE A 173 -34.06 22.82 5.41
C ILE A 173 -32.68 23.36 5.83
N LEU A 174 -32.62 24.48 6.55
CA LEU A 174 -31.37 25.06 7.04
C LEU A 174 -30.60 24.13 7.99
N ILE A 175 -31.28 23.47 8.93
CA ILE A 175 -30.65 22.53 9.87
C ILE A 175 -30.07 21.33 9.11
N ALA A 176 -30.80 20.78 8.14
CA ALA A 176 -30.31 19.69 7.30
C ALA A 176 -29.07 20.13 6.50
N LEU A 177 -29.10 21.34 5.91
CA LEU A 177 -28.00 21.91 5.15
C LEU A 177 -26.73 22.09 6.01
N ILE A 178 -26.88 22.56 7.25
CA ILE A 178 -25.74 22.75 8.19
C ILE A 178 -25.11 21.40 8.57
N ILE A 179 -25.91 20.40 8.93
CA ILE A 179 -25.40 19.06 9.28
C ILE A 179 -24.67 18.43 8.09
N SER A 180 -25.21 18.59 6.87
CA SER A 180 -24.60 18.11 5.64
C SER A 180 -23.29 18.81 5.30
N VAL A 181 -23.20 20.13 5.47
CA VAL A 181 -21.95 20.88 5.26
C VAL A 181 -20.90 20.43 6.26
N VAL A 182 -21.24 20.26 7.54
CA VAL A 182 -20.30 19.83 8.58
C VAL A 182 -19.78 18.41 8.31
N LEU A 183 -20.65 17.46 7.96
CA LEU A 183 -20.25 16.08 7.64
C LEU A 183 -19.45 16.01 6.33
N GLY A 184 -19.87 16.73 5.29
CA GLY A 184 -19.14 16.84 4.02
C GLY A 184 -17.75 17.46 4.21
N SER A 185 -17.63 18.47 5.08
CA SER A 185 -16.35 19.10 5.41
C SER A 185 -15.41 18.15 6.18
N LEU A 186 -15.94 17.40 7.15
CA LEU A 186 -15.17 16.40 7.91
C LEU A 186 -14.69 15.24 7.04
N LEU A 187 -15.52 14.79 6.09
CA LEU A 187 -15.14 13.76 5.12
C LEU A 187 -14.14 14.29 4.08
N ASN A 188 -14.35 15.50 3.55
CA ASN A 188 -13.42 16.14 2.62
C ASN A 188 -12.08 16.45 3.28
N TYR A 189 -12.04 16.83 4.56
CA TYR A 189 -10.81 16.98 5.32
C TYR A 189 -10.04 15.66 5.47
N LYS A 190 -10.74 14.53 5.60
CA LYS A 190 -10.15 13.19 5.69
C LYS A 190 -9.72 12.63 4.33
N ILE A 191 -10.38 13.04 3.24
CA ILE A 191 -10.10 12.64 1.85
C ILE A 191 -9.03 13.53 1.20
N ASN A 192 -8.95 14.82 1.53
CA ASN A 192 -7.85 15.68 1.10
C ASN A 192 -6.52 15.33 1.79
N GLN A 193 -6.53 14.51 2.85
CA GLN A 193 -5.30 13.83 3.27
C GLN A 193 -4.85 12.71 2.30
N ASN A 194 -5.76 12.20 1.46
CA ASN A 194 -5.48 11.12 0.50
C ASN A 194 -5.25 11.63 -0.94
N ASN A 195 -5.62 12.88 -1.27
CA ASN A 195 -5.56 13.42 -2.65
C ASN A 195 -4.44 14.45 -2.91
N ASP A 196 -3.45 14.54 -2.03
CA ASP A 196 -2.23 15.27 -2.37
C ASP A 196 -1.36 14.39 -3.31
N TYR A 197 -1.61 14.47 -4.62
CA TYR A 197 -0.78 13.89 -5.69
C TYR A 197 0.60 14.58 -5.85
N LEU A 198 1.07 15.19 -4.76
CA LEU A 198 2.44 15.68 -4.54
C LEU A 198 3.11 14.98 -3.33
N ASN A 199 2.42 14.08 -2.61
CA ASN A 199 2.77 13.66 -1.25
C ASN A 199 3.16 12.19 -1.05
N GLU A 200 3.39 11.36 -2.08
CA GLU A 200 3.87 9.99 -1.80
C GLU A 200 5.18 9.95 -1.01
N TYR A 201 5.97 11.02 -1.12
CA TYR A 201 7.24 11.21 -0.42
C TYR A 201 7.24 12.43 0.53
N SER A 202 6.47 13.48 0.25
CA SER A 202 6.78 14.87 0.69
C SER A 202 6.80 15.16 2.19
N LYS A 203 6.19 14.33 3.05
CA LYS A 203 6.26 14.52 4.52
C LYS A 203 7.46 13.82 5.16
N SER A 204 8.01 12.81 4.50
CA SER A 204 9.06 11.95 5.06
C SER A 204 10.27 11.83 4.15
N ALA A 205 10.30 12.54 3.02
CA ALA A 205 11.43 12.50 2.12
C ALA A 205 11.54 13.76 1.23
N MET A 206 12.76 14.17 0.93
CA MET A 206 13.11 15.28 0.05
C MET A 206 13.94 14.75 -1.13
N VAL A 207 13.57 15.12 -2.36
CA VAL A 207 14.35 14.78 -3.56
C VAL A 207 15.64 15.59 -3.56
N ILE A 208 16.78 14.91 -3.72
CA ILE A 208 18.10 15.54 -3.79
C ILE A 208 18.81 15.30 -5.13
N TYR A 209 18.31 14.40 -5.98
CA TYR A 209 18.79 14.19 -7.36
C TYR A 209 17.67 13.71 -8.29
N ASN A 210 17.65 14.17 -9.55
CA ASN A 210 16.51 14.01 -10.48
C ASN A 210 16.91 13.77 -11.95
N GLU A 211 18.15 13.34 -12.24
CA GLU A 211 18.53 13.05 -13.64
C GLU A 211 18.05 11.68 -14.14
N ILE A 212 18.16 11.52 -15.47
CA ILE A 212 17.43 10.60 -16.34
C ILE A 212 18.02 9.18 -16.34
N ASP A 213 19.23 8.98 -15.79
CA ASP A 213 19.86 7.68 -15.71
C ASP A 213 19.58 7.01 -14.36
N ARG A 214 19.08 5.78 -14.40
CA ARG A 214 18.52 5.05 -13.26
C ARG A 214 19.64 4.69 -12.27
N PRO A 215 19.80 5.39 -11.12
CA PRO A 215 20.72 4.91 -10.10
C PRO A 215 20.23 3.56 -9.59
N THR A 216 21.15 2.61 -9.51
CA THR A 216 20.88 1.23 -9.07
C THR A 216 21.41 0.98 -7.68
N LEU A 217 22.56 1.57 -7.35
CA LEU A 217 23.20 1.48 -6.04
C LEU A 217 23.68 2.87 -5.61
N VAL A 218 23.62 3.12 -4.31
CA VAL A 218 24.12 4.35 -3.69
C VAL A 218 24.89 4.01 -2.42
N ALA A 219 26.03 4.65 -2.23
CA ALA A 219 26.76 4.66 -0.98
C ALA A 219 27.18 6.08 -0.64
N LYS A 220 26.97 6.49 0.61
CA LYS A 220 27.36 7.82 1.07
C LYS A 220 28.40 7.73 2.19
N SER A 221 29.57 8.31 1.97
CA SER A 221 30.53 8.63 3.03
C SER A 221 30.36 10.08 3.52
N ASP A 222 31.16 10.49 4.49
CA ASP A 222 31.06 11.79 5.16
C ASP A 222 31.00 12.93 4.14
N ASN A 223 31.94 12.94 3.20
CA ASN A 223 32.07 14.00 2.21
C ASN A 223 31.78 13.54 0.78
N THR A 224 31.76 12.23 0.54
CA THR A 224 31.76 11.67 -0.82
C THR A 224 30.53 10.81 -1.10
N TRP A 225 30.01 10.93 -2.31
CA TRP A 225 28.94 10.14 -2.89
C TRP A 225 29.50 9.22 -3.96
N TYR A 226 29.02 7.98 -3.94
CA TYR A 226 29.28 6.97 -4.96
C TYR A 226 27.94 6.45 -5.45
N ILE A 227 27.70 6.55 -6.76
CA ILE A 227 26.43 6.17 -7.36
C ILE A 227 26.72 5.34 -8.60
N PHE A 228 26.19 4.13 -8.64
CA PHE A 228 26.11 3.38 -9.90
C PHE A 228 24.81 3.73 -10.61
N THR A 229 24.91 4.13 -11.88
CA THR A 229 23.78 4.27 -12.79
C THR A 229 23.77 3.10 -13.76
N ASN A 230 22.57 2.62 -14.12
CA ASN A 230 22.40 1.66 -15.21
C ASN A 230 21.61 2.33 -16.34
N LYS A 231 22.14 2.24 -17.55
CA LYS A 231 21.43 2.71 -18.73
C LYS A 231 20.29 1.76 -19.06
N TYR A 232 19.07 2.27 -18.98
CA TYR A 232 17.86 1.46 -19.05
C TYR A 232 17.79 0.56 -20.29
N GLY A 233 17.44 -0.71 -20.08
CA GLY A 233 17.36 -1.71 -21.13
C GLY A 233 18.70 -2.22 -21.63
N THR A 234 19.81 -1.87 -20.96
CA THR A 234 21.16 -2.33 -21.28
C THR A 234 21.86 -2.89 -20.04
N ASN A 235 22.96 -3.61 -20.25
CA ASN A 235 23.89 -4.02 -19.20
C ASN A 235 25.07 -3.06 -19.07
N HIS A 236 24.86 -1.78 -19.38
CA HIS A 236 25.86 -0.72 -19.23
C HIS A 236 25.70 -0.04 -17.87
N TYR A 237 26.79 0.00 -17.11
CA TYR A 237 26.85 0.62 -15.79
C TYR A 237 27.95 1.67 -15.74
N GLU A 238 27.68 2.77 -15.03
CA GLU A 238 28.64 3.85 -14.81
C GLU A 238 28.76 4.12 -13.31
N LEU A 239 29.98 4.22 -12.79
CA LEU A 239 30.24 4.71 -11.44
C LEU A 239 30.49 6.21 -11.49
N SER A 240 29.69 6.95 -10.75
CA SER A 240 29.88 8.38 -10.53
C SER A 240 30.37 8.67 -9.11
N VAL A 241 31.35 9.57 -9.00
CA VAL A 241 31.92 10.02 -7.72
C VAL A 241 31.82 11.53 -7.60
N SER A 242 31.35 12.01 -6.45
CA SER A 242 31.20 13.45 -6.22
C SER A 242 31.17 13.82 -4.74
N ASN A 243 31.39 15.09 -4.43
CA ASN A 243 31.15 15.61 -3.08
C ASN A 243 29.69 16.08 -2.89
N LYS A 244 28.93 16.16 -3.98
CA LYS A 244 27.53 16.59 -3.99
C LYS A 244 26.74 15.78 -5.03
N PRO A 245 25.54 15.29 -4.69
CA PRO A 245 24.79 14.39 -5.58
C PRO A 245 24.46 15.02 -6.94
N GLU A 246 24.38 16.35 -7.05
CA GLU A 246 24.13 17.07 -8.30
C GLU A 246 25.35 17.23 -9.23
N ASN A 247 26.56 16.90 -8.78
CA ASN A 247 27.80 17.09 -9.54
C ASN A 247 28.50 15.75 -9.82
N LEU A 248 27.77 14.80 -10.42
CA LEU A 248 28.29 13.47 -10.71
C LEU A 248 29.40 13.54 -11.78
N ASN A 249 30.55 12.97 -11.46
CA ASN A 249 31.64 12.75 -12.40
C ASN A 249 31.80 11.26 -12.63
N ILE A 250 31.63 10.80 -13.87
CA ILE A 250 31.80 9.39 -14.23
C ILE A 250 33.30 9.08 -14.16
N VAL A 251 33.65 8.04 -13.39
CA VAL A 251 35.04 7.60 -13.18
C VAL A 251 35.29 6.17 -13.64
N TYR A 252 34.22 5.42 -13.93
CA TYR A 252 34.29 4.05 -14.39
C TYR A 252 33.03 3.70 -15.19
N GLU A 253 33.21 2.91 -16.24
CA GLU A 253 32.15 2.42 -17.12
C GLU A 253 32.42 0.94 -17.40
N ILE A 254 31.36 0.13 -17.42
CA ILE A 254 31.45 -1.29 -17.75
C ILE A 254 30.19 -1.80 -18.44
N ASP A 255 30.37 -2.72 -19.39
CA ASP A 255 29.32 -3.37 -20.17
C ASP A 255 29.20 -4.86 -19.83
N ASP A 256 28.03 -5.42 -20.13
CA ASP A 256 27.73 -6.87 -20.12
C ASP A 256 27.94 -7.59 -18.77
N VAL A 257 27.86 -6.85 -17.66
CA VAL A 257 27.92 -7.39 -16.29
C VAL A 257 26.76 -6.86 -15.44
N GLY A 258 26.41 -7.59 -14.39
CA GLY A 258 25.60 -7.08 -13.27
C GLY A 258 26.50 -6.48 -12.19
N ILE A 259 26.11 -5.33 -11.62
CA ILE A 259 26.88 -4.68 -10.54
C ILE A 259 26.12 -4.79 -9.22
N TRP A 260 26.71 -5.45 -8.23
CA TRP A 260 26.10 -5.76 -6.94
C TRP A 260 26.96 -5.21 -5.78
N ASN A 261 26.33 -4.98 -4.62
CA ASN A 261 26.98 -4.67 -3.34
C ASN A 261 27.97 -3.48 -3.34
N LEU A 262 27.48 -2.25 -3.48
CA LEU A 262 28.35 -1.07 -3.37
C LEU A 262 28.64 -0.70 -1.89
N TYR A 263 29.92 -0.66 -1.52
CA TYR A 263 30.41 -0.11 -0.25
C TYR A 263 31.42 1.01 -0.51
N ALA A 264 31.43 2.05 0.33
CA ALA A 264 32.32 3.18 0.13
C ALA A 264 32.72 3.88 1.43
N ASN A 265 33.89 4.51 1.40
CA ASN A 265 34.32 5.55 2.33
C ASN A 265 34.84 6.76 1.54
N ASP A 266 35.41 7.77 2.21
CA ASP A 266 35.82 9.01 1.53
C ASP A 266 36.97 8.84 0.52
N ASN A 267 37.70 7.72 0.57
CA ASN A 267 38.87 7.44 -0.26
C ASN A 267 38.62 6.30 -1.26
N TYR A 268 37.80 5.31 -0.89
CA TYR A 268 37.64 4.07 -1.65
C TYR A 268 36.16 3.74 -1.86
N ALA A 269 35.87 3.06 -2.98
CA ALA A 269 34.63 2.32 -3.17
C ALA A 269 34.94 0.90 -3.65
N ALA A 270 34.12 -0.07 -3.28
CA ALA A 270 34.25 -1.46 -3.68
C ALA A 270 32.89 -2.04 -4.08
N TRP A 271 32.90 -2.94 -5.07
CA TRP A 271 31.70 -3.57 -5.63
C TRP A 271 32.01 -4.98 -6.17
N VAL A 272 30.97 -5.73 -6.53
CA VAL A 272 31.08 -6.99 -7.28
C VAL A 272 30.50 -6.83 -8.68
N GLU A 273 31.20 -7.37 -9.66
CA GLU A 273 30.78 -7.52 -11.04
C GLU A 273 30.46 -8.98 -11.33
N VAL A 274 29.26 -9.25 -11.84
CA VAL A 274 28.77 -10.59 -12.12
C VAL A 274 28.53 -10.74 -13.61
N ALA A 275 29.36 -11.56 -14.26
CA ALA A 275 29.17 -11.98 -15.65
C ALA A 275 28.57 -13.40 -15.71
N GLU A 276 28.38 -13.94 -16.91
CA GLU A 276 27.80 -15.27 -17.10
C GLU A 276 28.67 -16.40 -16.49
N ASP A 277 30.00 -16.26 -16.56
CA ASP A 277 30.97 -17.29 -16.21
C ASP A 277 31.99 -16.87 -15.13
N LYS A 278 31.90 -15.63 -14.64
CA LYS A 278 32.83 -15.09 -13.64
C LYS A 278 32.18 -14.11 -12.68
N VAL A 279 32.77 -14.02 -11.49
CA VAL A 279 32.51 -13.00 -10.48
C VAL A 279 33.82 -12.25 -10.20
N THR A 280 33.79 -10.93 -10.31
CA THR A 280 34.95 -10.06 -10.12
C THR A 280 34.71 -9.15 -8.93
N TYR A 281 35.61 -9.15 -7.97
CA TYR A 281 35.64 -8.15 -6.92
C TYR A 281 36.52 -7.00 -7.38
N ALA A 282 36.00 -5.78 -7.32
CA ALA A 282 36.67 -4.59 -7.82
C ALA A 282 36.58 -3.44 -6.82
N TYR A 283 37.50 -2.49 -6.94
CA TYR A 283 37.50 -1.27 -6.16
C TYR A 283 37.98 -0.07 -6.96
N TYR A 284 37.68 1.11 -6.44
CA TYR A 284 38.09 2.39 -7.00
C TYR A 284 38.88 3.15 -5.94
N ASP A 285 40.07 3.59 -6.31
CA ASP A 285 40.90 4.51 -5.51
C ASP A 285 40.65 5.95 -5.99
N LYS A 286 40.13 6.78 -5.09
CA LYS A 286 39.83 8.19 -5.39
C LYS A 286 41.08 9.07 -5.48
N GLU A 287 42.14 8.75 -4.74
CA GLU A 287 43.40 9.51 -4.79
C GLU A 287 44.07 9.32 -6.15
N GLU A 288 44.07 8.09 -6.64
CA GLU A 288 44.64 7.75 -7.95
C GLU A 288 43.66 7.97 -9.11
N ASN A 289 42.37 8.14 -8.80
CA ASN A 289 41.27 8.28 -9.74
C ASN A 289 41.23 7.11 -10.74
N GLN A 290 41.35 5.88 -10.23
CA GLN A 290 41.45 4.68 -11.06
C GLN A 290 40.74 3.47 -10.41
N PRO A 291 40.00 2.66 -11.20
CA PRO A 291 39.49 1.37 -10.76
C PRO A 291 40.53 0.25 -10.87
N TYR A 292 40.40 -0.75 -10.00
CA TYR A 292 41.27 -1.90 -9.86
C TYR A 292 40.47 -3.18 -9.71
N GLU A 293 40.92 -4.23 -10.39
CA GLU A 293 40.45 -5.60 -10.16
C GLU A 293 41.20 -6.18 -8.95
N LEU A 294 40.45 -6.66 -7.96
CA LEU A 294 41.01 -7.34 -6.78
C LEU A 294 41.22 -8.83 -7.05
N ILE A 295 40.17 -9.51 -7.50
CA ILE A 295 40.19 -10.93 -7.86
C ILE A 295 39.02 -11.27 -8.79
N THR A 296 39.28 -12.14 -9.76
CA THR A 296 38.26 -12.79 -10.59
C THR A 296 38.17 -14.26 -10.22
N LEU A 297 36.95 -14.75 -9.99
CA LEU A 297 36.64 -16.13 -9.65
C LEU A 297 35.71 -16.74 -10.70
N ASP A 298 35.93 -18.02 -11.00
CA ASP A 298 35.02 -18.79 -11.84
C ASP A 298 33.63 -18.87 -11.20
N TYR A 299 32.60 -18.66 -12.02
CA TYR A 299 31.20 -18.70 -11.62
C TYR A 299 30.38 -19.57 -12.57
N SER A 300 29.48 -20.37 -12.01
CA SER A 300 28.41 -21.02 -12.77
C SER A 300 27.24 -21.35 -11.87
N ILE A 301 26.10 -21.72 -12.46
CA ILE A 301 24.94 -22.21 -11.69
C ILE A 301 25.30 -23.44 -10.84
N GLN A 302 26.23 -24.28 -11.30
CA GLN A 302 26.71 -25.47 -10.59
C GLN A 302 27.82 -25.17 -9.57
N LYS A 303 28.56 -24.08 -9.77
CA LYS A 303 29.62 -23.58 -8.88
C LYS A 303 29.40 -22.08 -8.59
N PRO A 304 28.33 -21.72 -7.86
CA PRO A 304 28.06 -20.33 -7.57
C PRO A 304 29.11 -19.76 -6.61
N GLN A 305 29.53 -18.53 -6.84
CA GLN A 305 30.29 -17.77 -5.84
C GLN A 305 29.35 -16.94 -4.99
N ILE A 306 29.76 -16.66 -3.76
CA ILE A 306 29.10 -15.65 -2.93
C ILE A 306 29.56 -14.29 -3.44
N THR A 307 28.70 -13.27 -3.35
CA THR A 307 28.93 -11.95 -3.96
C THR A 307 28.92 -10.83 -2.93
N ASN A 308 28.99 -11.16 -1.63
CA ASN A 308 29.05 -10.15 -0.57
C ASN A 308 30.46 -9.60 -0.45
N LEU A 309 30.53 -8.30 -0.15
CA LEU A 309 31.76 -7.63 0.20
C LEU A 309 31.54 -6.62 1.31
N GLY A 310 32.64 -6.10 1.82
CA GLY A 310 32.65 -5.04 2.80
C GLY A 310 33.90 -4.18 2.63
N LEU A 311 33.82 -2.94 3.08
CA LEU A 311 34.93 -1.99 3.06
C LEU A 311 35.07 -1.33 4.44
N TYR A 312 36.26 -1.39 5.02
CA TYR A 312 36.60 -0.66 6.25
C TYR A 312 38.01 -0.10 6.14
N LYS A 313 38.15 1.23 6.25
CA LYS A 313 39.42 1.95 6.01
C LYS A 313 40.00 1.59 4.63
N ASP A 314 41.25 1.16 4.57
CA ASP A 314 41.97 0.74 3.36
C ASP A 314 41.88 -0.79 3.12
N LYS A 315 40.84 -1.44 3.64
CA LYS A 315 40.70 -2.90 3.58
C LYS A 315 39.36 -3.33 3.03
N ILE A 316 39.40 -4.29 2.11
CA ILE A 316 38.24 -4.92 1.50
C ILE A 316 38.10 -6.33 2.06
N TYR A 317 36.88 -6.69 2.43
CA TYR A 317 36.54 -7.98 2.99
C TYR A 317 35.58 -8.68 2.04
N TYR A 318 35.82 -9.96 1.78
CA TYR A 318 35.03 -10.70 0.79
C TYR A 318 35.02 -12.19 1.11
N GLU A 319 34.08 -12.90 0.50
CA GLU A 319 33.85 -14.33 0.70
C GLU A 319 34.31 -15.13 -0.52
N VAL A 320 35.01 -16.25 -0.29
CA VAL A 320 35.47 -17.15 -1.36
C VAL A 320 35.03 -18.57 -1.07
N ILE A 321 34.41 -19.21 -2.07
CA ILE A 321 34.18 -20.65 -2.07
C ILE A 321 35.33 -21.31 -2.83
N ASP A 322 36.19 -22.01 -2.08
CA ASP A 322 37.28 -22.81 -2.62
C ASP A 322 36.78 -24.25 -2.86
N TYR A 323 36.39 -24.50 -4.11
CA TYR A 323 35.92 -25.81 -4.54
C TYR A 323 37.02 -26.89 -4.59
N GLU A 324 38.29 -26.50 -4.66
CA GLU A 324 39.40 -27.45 -4.72
C GLU A 324 39.69 -28.02 -3.33
N ASN A 325 39.71 -27.14 -2.33
CA ASN A 325 39.97 -27.51 -0.93
C ASN A 325 38.69 -27.76 -0.13
N ASN A 326 37.52 -27.63 -0.77
CA ASN A 326 36.20 -27.81 -0.16
C ASN A 326 36.01 -26.96 1.11
N ASN A 327 36.42 -25.70 1.06
CA ASN A 327 36.31 -24.77 2.18
C ASN A 327 35.73 -23.42 1.76
N PHE A 328 35.13 -22.74 2.73
CA PHE A 328 34.62 -21.39 2.59
C PHE A 328 35.51 -20.45 3.40
N GLN A 329 35.95 -19.35 2.78
CA GLN A 329 36.92 -18.43 3.36
C GLN A 329 36.36 -17.01 3.45
N ILE A 330 36.63 -16.36 4.58
CA ILE A 330 36.49 -14.91 4.73
C ILE A 330 37.87 -14.31 4.55
N MET A 331 37.99 -13.45 3.54
CA MET A 331 39.24 -12.85 3.11
C MET A 331 39.32 -11.39 3.50
N GLU A 332 40.53 -10.90 3.69
CA GLU A 332 40.89 -9.49 3.76
C GLU A 332 41.90 -9.20 2.65
N TYR A 333 41.65 -8.15 1.87
CA TYR A 333 42.63 -7.50 1.01
C TYR A 333 42.98 -6.13 1.58
N ASN A 334 44.27 -5.87 1.79
CA ASN A 334 44.76 -4.56 2.16
C ASN A 334 45.17 -3.80 0.88
N ILE A 335 44.51 -2.68 0.60
CA ILE A 335 44.75 -1.86 -0.60
C ILE A 335 46.17 -1.28 -0.55
N SER A 336 46.58 -0.72 0.60
CA SER A 336 47.87 -0.05 0.78
C SER A 336 49.08 -0.98 0.59
N SER A 337 48.98 -2.25 1.02
CA SER A 337 50.05 -3.24 0.88
C SER A 337 49.87 -4.19 -0.31
N ALA A 338 48.70 -4.17 -0.96
CA ALA A 338 48.28 -5.12 -2.00
C ALA A 338 48.39 -6.58 -1.55
N GLU A 339 48.11 -6.87 -0.28
CA GLU A 339 48.22 -8.22 0.31
C GLU A 339 46.86 -8.81 0.65
N ASN A 340 46.73 -10.13 0.42
CA ASN A 340 45.58 -10.92 0.82
C ASN A 340 45.86 -11.73 2.08
N LYS A 341 44.85 -11.87 2.95
CA LYS A 341 44.91 -12.65 4.18
C LYS A 341 43.58 -13.39 4.42
N ILE A 342 43.67 -14.68 4.71
CA ILE A 342 42.53 -15.45 5.21
C ILE A 342 42.27 -15.04 6.67
N LEU A 343 41.07 -14.54 6.96
CA LEU A 343 40.65 -14.18 8.31
C LEU A 343 40.03 -15.34 9.06
N TYR A 344 39.25 -16.15 8.33
CA TYR A 344 38.52 -17.27 8.88
C TYR A 344 38.23 -18.28 7.76
N SER A 345 38.29 -19.57 8.08
CA SER A 345 37.97 -20.67 7.16
C SER A 345 36.96 -21.60 7.82
N ILE A 346 36.00 -22.06 7.03
CA ILE A 346 35.08 -23.13 7.40
C ILE A 346 35.38 -24.31 6.50
N ASP A 347 35.89 -25.37 7.11
CA ASP A 347 36.16 -26.63 6.42
C ASP A 347 34.87 -27.46 6.26
N ASP A 348 34.87 -28.32 5.25
CA ASP A 348 33.81 -29.30 4.95
C ASP A 348 32.45 -28.68 4.60
N MET A 349 32.43 -27.99 3.46
CA MET A 349 31.23 -27.33 2.91
C MET A 349 30.08 -28.28 2.56
N LEU A 350 30.26 -29.60 2.61
CA LEU A 350 29.26 -30.59 2.16
C LEU A 350 27.95 -30.53 2.96
N GLU A 351 27.98 -30.03 4.19
CA GLU A 351 26.78 -29.83 5.02
C GLU A 351 26.17 -28.43 4.92
N MET A 352 26.78 -27.52 4.15
CA MET A 352 26.38 -26.11 4.07
C MET A 352 25.52 -25.84 2.83
N ASP A 353 24.33 -25.29 3.02
CA ASP A 353 23.61 -24.61 1.95
C ASP A 353 24.24 -23.23 1.75
N LEU A 354 25.38 -23.19 1.05
CA LEU A 354 26.20 -22.00 0.81
C LEU A 354 25.55 -20.95 -0.09
N LYS A 355 24.34 -21.22 -0.59
CA LYS A 355 23.65 -20.34 -1.54
C LYS A 355 23.37 -18.95 -0.96
N TYR A 356 23.40 -18.82 0.37
CA TYR A 356 23.11 -17.57 1.07
C TYR A 356 23.92 -17.50 2.37
N ASN A 357 25.18 -17.06 2.28
CA ASN A 357 25.91 -16.54 3.43
C ASN A 357 25.82 -15.01 3.41
N THR A 358 26.20 -14.39 4.52
CA THR A 358 26.22 -12.93 4.64
C THR A 358 27.64 -12.50 4.96
N LEU A 359 28.06 -11.37 4.39
CA LEU A 359 29.18 -10.57 4.88
C LEU A 359 28.72 -9.12 4.91
N ASN A 360 28.81 -8.49 6.07
CA ASN A 360 28.45 -7.09 6.25
C ASN A 360 29.42 -6.39 7.21
N ILE A 361 29.60 -5.08 7.02
CA ILE A 361 30.46 -4.22 7.82
C ILE A 361 29.60 -3.17 8.51
N GLU A 362 29.63 -3.16 9.84
CA GLU A 362 28.87 -2.27 10.69
C GLU A 362 29.83 -1.52 11.63
N ASP A 363 30.15 -0.28 11.27
CA ASP A 363 31.20 0.52 11.88
C ASP A 363 32.55 -0.25 11.83
N ASN A 364 33.10 -0.64 12.97
CA ASN A 364 34.34 -1.44 13.07
C ASN A 364 34.08 -2.95 13.16
N ASN A 365 32.86 -3.44 12.87
CA ASN A 365 32.48 -4.83 13.07
C ASN A 365 32.22 -5.53 11.74
N LEU A 366 32.93 -6.62 11.48
CA LEU A 366 32.61 -7.54 10.39
C LEU A 366 31.71 -8.65 10.94
N LEU A 367 30.58 -8.84 10.26
CA LEU A 367 29.66 -9.93 10.51
C LEU A 367 29.65 -10.84 9.30
N ALA A 368 29.76 -12.14 9.55
CA ALA A 368 29.39 -13.15 8.58
C ALA A 368 28.46 -14.19 9.20
N THR A 369 27.68 -14.89 8.38
CA THR A 369 26.80 -15.96 8.87
C THR A 369 27.00 -17.26 8.11
N ALA A 370 26.93 -18.36 8.85
CA ALA A 370 27.06 -19.71 8.31
C ALA A 370 26.19 -20.68 9.12
N CYS A 371 25.76 -21.78 8.49
CA CYS A 371 25.19 -22.90 9.23
C CYS A 371 26.33 -23.84 9.68
N LEU A 372 26.61 -23.87 10.98
CA LEU A 372 27.66 -24.68 11.58
C LEU A 372 27.04 -25.70 12.54
N ASN A 373 27.35 -26.99 12.36
CA ASN A 373 26.81 -28.08 13.18
C ASN A 373 25.25 -28.04 13.27
N GLY A 374 24.59 -27.77 12.14
CA GLY A 374 23.13 -27.67 12.04
C GLY A 374 22.52 -26.44 12.72
N ARG A 375 23.33 -25.47 13.17
CA ARG A 375 22.87 -24.20 13.77
C ARG A 375 23.32 -23.01 12.95
N LEU A 376 22.43 -22.04 12.78
CA LEU A 376 22.81 -20.73 12.27
C LEU A 376 23.78 -20.09 13.27
N SER A 377 24.95 -19.69 12.78
CA SER A 377 26.02 -19.10 13.57
C SER A 377 26.43 -17.76 12.97
N ILE A 378 26.77 -16.81 13.84
CA ILE A 378 27.29 -15.50 13.48
C ILE A 378 28.78 -15.50 13.78
N ILE A 379 29.59 -15.20 12.77
CA ILE A 379 31.03 -14.99 12.88
C ILE A 379 31.24 -13.49 12.98
N HIS A 380 31.75 -13.02 14.12
CA HIS A 380 31.89 -11.60 14.42
C HIS A 380 33.35 -11.25 14.70
N LEU A 381 33.91 -10.33 13.91
CA LEU A 381 35.25 -9.78 14.07
C LEU A 381 35.19 -8.29 14.37
N ASP A 382 36.04 -7.85 15.29
CA ASP A 382 36.31 -6.43 15.55
C ASP A 382 37.54 -6.02 14.73
N LEU A 383 37.32 -5.15 13.75
CA LEU A 383 38.28 -4.75 12.72
C LEU A 383 39.32 -3.74 13.23
N ASP A 384 39.11 -3.14 14.40
CA ASP A 384 40.11 -2.25 15.02
C ASP A 384 41.19 -3.02 15.79
N LYS A 385 41.02 -4.33 15.99
CA LYS A 385 42.03 -5.18 16.61
C LYS A 385 43.07 -5.63 15.58
N THR A 386 44.35 -5.50 15.94
CA THR A 386 45.48 -5.96 15.10
C THR A 386 45.57 -7.48 14.98
N ASN A 387 45.12 -8.21 16.01
CA ASN A 387 44.93 -9.66 15.96
C ASN A 387 43.44 -9.97 15.98
N TYR A 388 42.86 -10.22 14.80
CA TYR A 388 41.49 -10.68 14.69
C TYR A 388 41.32 -11.99 15.47
N ASN A 389 40.33 -12.01 16.35
CA ASN A 389 39.90 -13.23 17.02
C ASN A 389 38.40 -13.40 16.74
N PRO A 390 38.04 -14.05 15.62
CA PRO A 390 36.65 -14.25 15.23
C PRO A 390 35.86 -14.90 16.36
N LYS A 391 34.77 -14.26 16.79
CA LYS A 391 33.83 -14.85 17.73
C LYS A 391 32.77 -15.59 16.94
N VAL A 392 32.71 -16.91 17.11
CA VAL A 392 31.62 -17.73 16.57
C VAL A 392 30.50 -17.80 17.61
N ILE A 393 29.35 -17.25 17.26
CA ILE A 393 28.18 -17.15 18.12
C ILE A 393 27.09 -18.05 17.52
N SER A 394 26.93 -19.24 18.09
CA SER A 394 25.85 -20.14 17.68
C SER A 394 24.50 -19.62 18.17
N THR A 395 23.56 -19.47 17.26
CA THR A 395 22.20 -19.08 17.61
C THR A 395 21.38 -20.28 18.09
N ASN A 396 20.18 -20.00 18.62
CA ASN A 396 19.17 -21.02 18.92
C ASN A 396 18.29 -21.41 17.71
N GLU A 397 18.67 -21.03 16.49
CA GLU A 397 18.01 -21.42 15.24
C GLU A 397 18.73 -22.60 14.59
N TYR A 398 17.98 -23.66 14.31
CA TYR A 398 18.49 -24.89 13.68
C TYR A 398 18.07 -24.96 12.22
N ASN A 399 18.93 -25.53 11.38
CA ASN A 399 18.70 -25.71 9.94
C ASN A 399 18.17 -24.42 9.31
N ALA A 400 18.85 -23.32 9.62
CA ALA A 400 18.46 -21.98 9.28
C ALA A 400 19.56 -21.33 8.46
N THR A 401 19.16 -20.56 7.45
CA THR A 401 20.06 -19.86 6.54
C THR A 401 19.74 -18.37 6.63
N ALA A 402 20.76 -17.54 6.89
CA ALA A 402 20.60 -16.10 6.95
C ALA A 402 20.94 -15.47 5.60
N PHE A 403 20.13 -14.50 5.18
CA PHE A 403 20.29 -13.74 3.95
C PHE A 403 20.78 -12.31 4.19
N SER A 404 20.77 -11.83 5.43
CA SER A 404 21.40 -10.56 5.80
C SER A 404 21.58 -10.49 7.32
N ALA A 405 22.61 -9.77 7.75
CA ALA A 405 22.92 -9.54 9.15
C ALA A 405 23.30 -8.07 9.37
N SER A 406 22.91 -7.51 10.51
CA SER A 406 23.33 -6.18 10.95
C SER A 406 23.54 -6.16 12.46
N TYR A 407 24.36 -5.24 12.96
CA TYR A 407 24.79 -5.18 14.35
C TYR A 407 24.81 -3.74 14.86
N ASP A 408 24.28 -3.56 16.07
CA ASP A 408 24.29 -2.29 16.78
C ASP A 408 24.01 -2.55 18.27
N ASP A 409 24.65 -1.78 19.17
CA ASP A 409 24.38 -1.82 20.63
C ASP A 409 24.35 -3.25 21.22
N GLU A 410 25.36 -4.09 20.91
CA GLU A 410 25.46 -5.50 21.34
C GLU A 410 24.31 -6.43 20.89
N LYS A 411 23.53 -6.01 19.88
CA LYS A 411 22.43 -6.81 19.30
C LYS A 411 22.69 -7.10 17.84
N TYR A 412 22.28 -8.27 17.39
CA TYR A 412 22.27 -8.65 15.99
C TYR A 412 20.84 -8.64 15.46
N ALA A 413 20.63 -8.05 14.30
CA ALA A 413 19.44 -8.27 13.49
C ALA A 413 19.78 -9.27 12.39
N LEU A 414 18.96 -10.31 12.21
CA LEU A 414 19.11 -11.27 11.13
C LEU A 414 17.84 -11.34 10.30
N TYR A 415 17.98 -11.33 8.97
CA TYR A 415 16.99 -11.82 8.04
C TYR A 415 17.36 -13.25 7.68
N TYR A 416 16.50 -14.22 8.01
CA TYR A 416 16.82 -15.63 7.82
C TYR A 416 15.57 -16.45 7.52
N THR A 417 15.77 -17.60 6.90
CA THR A 417 14.74 -18.62 6.72
C THR A 417 14.96 -19.76 7.71
N SER A 418 13.89 -20.19 8.38
CA SER A 418 13.89 -21.46 9.13
C SER A 418 12.50 -22.08 9.11
N ASN A 419 12.43 -23.40 8.92
CA ASN A 419 11.17 -24.15 8.74
C ASN A 419 10.30 -23.59 7.59
N LYS A 420 10.90 -23.25 6.44
CA LYS A 420 10.22 -22.68 5.26
C LYS A 420 9.50 -21.36 5.53
N SER A 421 9.97 -20.60 6.52
CA SER A 421 9.41 -19.31 6.88
C SER A 421 10.53 -18.31 7.12
N ASP A 422 10.44 -17.24 6.35
CA ASP A 422 11.32 -16.09 6.35
C ASP A 422 10.97 -15.15 7.51
N LYS A 423 12.00 -14.67 8.23
CA LYS A 423 11.86 -13.93 9.48
C LYS A 423 12.92 -12.85 9.60
N LEU A 424 12.51 -11.71 10.17
CA LEU A 424 13.41 -10.72 10.76
C LEU A 424 13.39 -10.91 12.27
N ALA A 425 14.54 -11.09 12.89
CA ALA A 425 14.64 -11.25 14.34
C ALA A 425 15.86 -10.54 14.93
N ILE A 426 15.75 -10.21 16.21
CA ILE A 426 16.82 -9.64 17.03
C ILE A 426 17.37 -10.74 17.95
N PHE A 427 18.69 -10.83 18.00
CA PHE A 427 19.47 -11.71 18.84
C PHE A 427 20.40 -10.89 19.73
N ASN A 428 20.63 -11.35 20.95
CA ASN A 428 21.62 -10.74 21.82
C ASN A 428 23.05 -11.21 21.48
N LYS A 429 24.04 -10.60 22.14
CA LYS A 429 25.46 -10.97 22.01
C LYS A 429 25.82 -12.44 22.23
N ASN A 430 24.94 -13.20 22.89
CA ASN A 430 25.12 -14.63 23.16
C ASN A 430 24.40 -15.53 22.15
N GLY A 431 23.84 -14.97 21.06
CA GLY A 431 23.12 -15.72 20.03
C GLY A 431 21.71 -16.16 20.43
N SER A 432 21.19 -15.70 21.58
CA SER A 432 19.81 -16.01 21.96
C SER A 432 18.84 -15.04 21.29
N ARG A 433 17.86 -15.58 20.55
CA ARG A 433 16.79 -14.77 19.96
C ARG A 433 15.97 -14.07 21.04
N GLU A 434 16.01 -12.74 21.05
CA GLU A 434 15.22 -11.91 21.95
C GLU A 434 13.81 -11.69 21.41
N LYS A 435 13.69 -11.49 20.08
CA LYS A 435 12.42 -11.08 19.46
C LYS A 435 12.37 -11.44 17.98
N ILE A 436 11.19 -11.86 17.52
CA ILE A 436 10.85 -11.86 16.09
C ILE A 436 10.19 -10.52 15.78
N VAL A 437 10.81 -9.71 14.93
CA VAL A 437 10.29 -8.41 14.49
C VAL A 437 9.22 -8.61 13.44
N TYR A 438 9.48 -9.47 12.46
CA TYR A 438 8.56 -9.71 11.35
C TYR A 438 8.64 -11.16 10.89
N LYS A 439 7.49 -11.69 10.45
CA LYS A 439 7.38 -13.00 9.78
C LYS A 439 6.76 -12.76 8.41
N PHE A 440 7.48 -13.16 7.37
CA PHE A 440 7.02 -12.97 6.00
C PHE A 440 5.98 -14.02 5.63
N LYS A 441 5.02 -13.60 4.80
CA LYS A 441 4.05 -14.49 4.15
C LYS A 441 4.66 -15.04 2.86
N SER A 442 4.04 -16.06 2.28
CA SER A 442 4.54 -16.71 1.05
C SER A 442 4.72 -15.80 -0.16
N ASN A 443 4.08 -14.62 -0.17
CA ASN A 443 4.15 -13.64 -1.26
C ASN A 443 4.94 -12.38 -0.88
N ASN A 444 5.68 -12.39 0.24
CA ASN A 444 6.48 -11.26 0.67
C ASN A 444 7.87 -11.74 1.12
N TYR A 445 8.88 -10.91 0.95
CA TYR A 445 10.23 -11.16 1.46
C TYR A 445 10.95 -9.84 1.68
N ALA A 446 12.03 -9.83 2.47
CA ALA A 446 12.92 -8.67 2.50
C ALA A 446 13.88 -8.75 1.31
N LEU A 447 14.24 -7.61 0.70
CA LEU A 447 15.34 -7.60 -0.26
C LEU A 447 16.58 -8.21 0.41
N TYR A 448 17.15 -9.25 -0.24
CA TYR A 448 18.32 -9.95 0.28
C TYR A 448 19.47 -8.94 0.50
N ASP A 449 20.27 -9.18 1.54
CA ASP A 449 21.43 -8.36 1.89
C ASP A 449 21.15 -6.92 2.38
N LYS A 450 19.89 -6.47 2.43
CA LYS A 450 19.53 -5.08 2.77
C LYS A 450 18.69 -4.94 4.03
N ILE A 451 19.30 -5.25 5.18
CA ILE A 451 18.79 -4.87 6.50
C ILE A 451 19.82 -4.02 7.24
N LYS A 452 19.36 -3.06 8.05
CA LYS A 452 20.23 -2.23 8.89
C LYS A 452 19.63 -2.07 10.28
N LEU A 453 20.41 -2.32 11.32
CA LEU A 453 20.07 -2.00 12.70
C LEU A 453 20.93 -0.80 13.11
N LYS A 454 20.29 0.30 13.51
CA LYS A 454 20.99 1.49 14.02
C LYS A 454 20.08 2.25 14.98
N ASP A 455 20.61 2.72 16.10
CA ASP A 455 19.92 3.54 17.09
C ASP A 455 18.59 2.93 17.57
N ASN A 456 18.55 1.61 17.78
CA ASN A 456 17.35 0.85 18.13
C ASN A 456 16.22 0.87 17.06
N LYS A 457 16.52 1.22 15.81
CA LYS A 457 15.62 1.09 14.67
C LYS A 457 16.15 0.01 13.71
N LEU A 458 15.25 -0.85 13.23
CA LEU A 458 15.53 -1.86 12.20
C LEU A 458 14.91 -1.41 10.87
N TYR A 459 15.74 -1.35 9.84
CA TYR A 459 15.40 -0.91 8.49
C TYR A 459 15.49 -2.10 7.53
N TRP A 460 14.53 -2.23 6.60
CA TRP A 460 14.59 -3.21 5.50
C TRP A 460 13.68 -2.79 4.34
N ILE A 461 13.92 -3.34 3.15
CA ILE A 461 13.00 -3.23 2.01
C ILE A 461 12.06 -4.44 2.00
N ASP A 462 10.75 -4.23 2.22
CA ASP A 462 9.70 -5.24 2.02
C ASP A 462 9.31 -5.28 0.54
N ILE A 463 9.48 -6.45 -0.08
CA ILE A 463 9.08 -6.73 -1.45
C ILE A 463 7.83 -7.60 -1.44
N LYS A 464 6.80 -7.15 -2.17
CA LYS A 464 5.58 -7.92 -2.41
C LYS A 464 5.61 -8.56 -3.79
N LEU A 465 5.52 -9.88 -3.83
CA LEU A 465 5.32 -10.64 -5.05
C LEU A 465 3.85 -10.51 -5.47
N THR A 466 3.60 -9.56 -6.38
CA THR A 466 2.34 -9.49 -7.13
C THR A 466 2.54 -10.12 -8.51
N ASN A 467 1.44 -10.42 -9.23
CA ASN A 467 1.52 -10.94 -10.60
C ASN A 467 2.25 -9.99 -11.56
N ASN A 468 2.39 -8.72 -11.18
CA ASN A 468 3.14 -7.71 -11.92
C ASN A 468 4.47 -7.41 -11.21
N LYS A 469 5.50 -8.21 -11.49
CA LYS A 469 6.83 -8.10 -10.84
C LYS A 469 7.51 -6.74 -11.04
N THR A 470 7.10 -5.96 -12.04
CA THR A 470 7.64 -4.63 -12.34
C THR A 470 6.84 -3.49 -11.71
N ALA A 471 5.79 -3.79 -10.94
CA ALA A 471 5.03 -2.74 -10.25
C ALA A 471 5.92 -2.05 -9.20
N THR A 472 6.14 -0.76 -9.39
CA THR A 472 6.87 0.16 -8.49
C THR A 472 6.35 0.10 -7.05
N ASP A 473 5.06 -0.16 -6.88
CA ASP A 473 4.37 -0.34 -5.58
C ASP A 473 4.83 -1.57 -4.77
N ASN A 474 5.54 -2.51 -5.40
CA ASN A 474 5.98 -3.73 -4.73
C ASN A 474 7.10 -3.48 -3.71
N PHE A 475 7.81 -2.35 -3.79
CA PHE A 475 8.99 -2.07 -2.97
C PHE A 475 8.67 -1.05 -1.88
N ASN A 476 9.02 -1.35 -0.63
CA ASN A 476 8.70 -0.48 0.50
C ASN A 476 9.83 -0.48 1.54
N LEU A 477 10.34 0.70 1.89
CA LEU A 477 11.21 0.83 3.05
C LEU A 477 10.38 0.76 4.33
N MET A 478 10.75 -0.17 5.19
CA MET A 478 10.12 -0.42 6.48
C MET A 478 11.08 0.01 7.59
N ILE A 479 10.57 0.77 8.56
CA ILE A 479 11.34 1.28 9.70
C ILE A 479 10.64 0.81 10.97
N TYR A 480 11.27 -0.09 11.71
CA TYR A 480 10.74 -0.64 12.96
C TYR A 480 11.50 -0.11 14.16
N ASP A 481 10.83 0.62 15.04
CA ASP A 481 11.40 1.09 16.29
C ASP A 481 11.31 0.00 17.37
N LEU A 482 12.46 -0.48 17.86
CA LEU A 482 12.52 -1.54 18.87
C LEU A 482 11.95 -1.10 20.23
N LYS A 483 12.05 0.19 20.58
CA LYS A 483 11.57 0.77 21.85
C LYS A 483 10.05 0.96 21.82
N THR A 484 9.53 1.67 20.82
CA THR A 484 8.09 1.99 20.74
C THR A 484 7.27 0.86 20.13
N LYS A 485 7.92 -0.08 19.42
CA LYS A 485 7.31 -1.17 18.65
C LYS A 485 6.46 -0.68 17.47
N ASN A 486 6.62 0.58 17.09
CA ASN A 486 5.94 1.16 15.94
C ASN A 486 6.66 0.78 14.65
N THR A 487 5.89 0.70 13.56
CA THR A 487 6.43 0.44 12.22
C THR A 487 5.96 1.54 11.30
N GLN A 488 6.93 2.22 10.69
CA GLN A 488 6.70 3.18 9.61
C GLN A 488 6.99 2.51 8.28
N LYS A 489 6.26 2.93 7.25
CA LYS A 489 6.36 2.42 5.88
C LYS A 489 6.51 3.61 4.94
N ILE A 490 7.48 3.53 4.04
CA ILE A 490 7.71 4.50 2.97
C ILE A 490 7.62 3.71 1.66
N ASN A 491 6.70 4.13 0.80
CA ASN A 491 6.40 3.39 -0.42
C ASN A 491 7.45 3.64 -1.50
N LYS A 492 7.56 2.70 -2.44
CA LYS A 492 8.32 2.83 -3.69
C LYS A 492 9.81 3.10 -3.49
N ILE A 493 10.36 2.68 -2.35
CA ILE A 493 11.81 2.67 -2.08
C ILE A 493 12.33 1.26 -2.29
N PHE A 494 13.37 1.12 -3.11
CA PHE A 494 13.98 -0.18 -3.44
C PHE A 494 15.43 -0.31 -2.97
N GLU A 495 16.09 0.79 -2.60
CA GLU A 495 17.47 0.81 -2.09
C GLU A 495 17.57 1.90 -1.00
N PHE A 496 18.39 1.66 0.03
CA PHE A 496 18.61 2.64 1.08
C PHE A 496 19.98 2.47 1.75
N ASP A 497 20.48 3.57 2.29
CA ASP A 497 21.63 3.65 3.16
C ASP A 497 21.28 4.49 4.40
N VAL A 498 21.84 4.14 5.56
CA VAL A 498 21.54 4.82 6.83
C VAL A 498 22.84 5.29 7.45
N ASN A 499 22.97 6.61 7.57
CA ASN A 499 24.03 7.27 8.33
C ASN A 499 23.45 7.80 9.67
N ASP A 500 24.28 8.26 10.60
CA ASP A 500 24.02 8.60 12.01
C ASP A 500 22.72 9.38 12.30
N LYS A 501 22.16 10.09 11.32
CA LYS A 501 20.86 10.80 11.47
C LYS A 501 19.96 10.78 10.24
N THR A 502 20.44 10.27 9.11
CA THR A 502 19.81 10.50 7.81
C THR A 502 19.77 9.21 7.03
N ILE A 503 18.62 8.97 6.42
CA ILE A 503 18.42 7.84 5.52
C ILE A 503 18.47 8.39 4.10
N TYR A 504 19.33 7.83 3.26
CA TYR A 504 19.36 8.13 1.84
C TYR A 504 18.75 6.95 1.09
N ALA A 505 17.87 7.20 0.15
CA ALA A 505 17.09 6.13 -0.47
C ALA A 505 16.87 6.37 -1.96
N LEU A 506 16.91 5.30 -2.76
CA LEU A 506 16.48 5.34 -4.15
C LEU A 506 15.04 4.84 -4.26
N GLY A 507 14.23 5.60 -5.00
CA GLY A 507 12.82 5.27 -5.17
C GLY A 507 12.23 5.66 -6.52
N TYR A 508 11.16 4.97 -6.89
CA TYR A 508 10.45 5.18 -8.14
C TYR A 508 9.52 6.39 -8.07
N TYR A 509 9.66 7.32 -9.00
CA TYR A 509 8.80 8.49 -9.11
C TYR A 509 7.68 8.26 -10.13
N GLN A 510 6.46 8.69 -9.79
CA GLN A 510 5.27 8.62 -10.67
C GLN A 510 4.98 7.23 -11.25
N ASP A 511 5.26 6.16 -10.49
CA ASP A 511 5.02 4.78 -10.92
C ASP A 511 5.74 4.37 -12.21
N ASN A 512 6.83 5.06 -12.52
CA ASN A 512 7.64 4.74 -13.69
C ASN A 512 8.95 4.05 -13.25
N PRO A 513 9.21 2.79 -13.65
CA PRO A 513 10.46 2.10 -13.35
C PRO A 513 11.70 2.75 -13.98
N GLU A 514 11.51 3.59 -15.00
CA GLU A 514 12.57 4.39 -15.64
C GLU A 514 12.89 5.67 -14.85
N ASN A 515 11.96 6.14 -14.01
CA ASN A 515 12.12 7.39 -13.28
C ASN A 515 12.48 7.11 -11.83
N VAL A 516 13.78 7.09 -11.55
CA VAL A 516 14.31 6.88 -10.20
C VAL A 516 14.92 8.17 -9.68
N ARG A 517 14.70 8.43 -8.39
CA ARG A 517 15.24 9.59 -7.69
C ARG A 517 15.99 9.18 -6.44
N LEU A 518 16.96 9.99 -6.08
CA LEU A 518 17.60 9.94 -4.77
C LEU A 518 16.83 10.84 -3.80
N TYR A 519 16.46 10.27 -2.66
CA TYR A 519 15.72 10.91 -1.60
C TYR A 519 16.55 10.96 -0.33
N GLU A 520 16.48 12.08 0.38
CA GLU A 520 16.78 12.15 1.80
C GLU A 520 15.49 11.88 2.58
N VAL A 521 15.46 10.84 3.41
CA VAL A 521 14.29 10.38 4.17
C VAL A 521 14.37 10.86 5.61
N TYR A 522 13.35 11.59 6.05
CA TYR A 522 13.18 12.10 7.41
C TYR A 522 12.66 11.00 8.36
N ASN A 523 13.28 10.95 9.54
CA ASN A 523 13.26 9.85 10.49
C ASN A 523 12.40 10.13 11.74
#